data_AF-A0A543IU93-F1
#
_entry.id   AF-A0A543IU93-F1
#
_cell.length_a   1.000
_cell.length_b   1.000
_cell.length_c   1.000
_cell.angle_alpha   90.00
_cell.angle_beta   90.00
_cell.angle_gamma   90.00
#
_symmetry.space_group_name_H-M   'P 1'
#
loop_
_entity.id
_entity.type
_entity.pdbx_description
1 polymer ?
#
loop_
_entity_poly.entity_id
_entity_poly.type
_entity_poly.pdbx_seq_one_letter_code
_entity_poly.pdbx_strand_id
1 'polypeptide(L)'
;MSIVGVHGIGKYRYFQAAGSASGAAEAMRAKWNRYLHAGLHGAAPYDGRSYISEIAYYAHLLRQGDAEPIRDLRRMGPEHSLLMADWLTQLGLGRLDGVRAVAGESLTGMLRRLAEWAVGRFGPRLEEFARNFVPEVAAYLAAPDAAARVRARDAVAEVIRRRRPAVVVAHSLGSVVTYEALWAHPGLRVELLVTMGSPLGMRNVVFERLLPAPLNGRGERPPGVGRWVNIADKDDIVAIPATLSDRFAGVDADELVNIDWIDFHTVEKYLACGALNRHLKPYL
;
A
#
# COMPACT_ATOMS: atom_id res chain seq x y z
N MET A 1 25.32 0.75 -5.03
CA MET A 1 24.20 0.22 -4.24
C MET A 1 22.94 0.98 -4.62
N SER A 2 21.78 0.33 -4.62
CA SER A 2 20.58 0.90 -5.24
C SER A 2 19.33 0.76 -4.36
N ILE A 3 18.43 1.74 -4.48
CA ILE A 3 17.10 1.74 -3.88
C ILE A 3 16.09 1.32 -4.94
N VAL A 4 15.26 0.32 -4.64
CA VAL A 4 14.09 -0.04 -5.46
C VAL A 4 12.82 0.48 -4.78
N GLY A 5 11.98 1.18 -5.53
CA GLY A 5 10.65 1.59 -5.06
C GLY A 5 9.58 0.60 -5.49
N VAL A 6 8.55 0.40 -4.66
CA VAL A 6 7.38 -0.44 -5.00
C VAL A 6 6.11 0.36 -4.74
N HIS A 7 5.31 0.56 -5.78
CA HIS A 7 4.21 1.50 -5.74
C HIS A 7 2.93 0.94 -5.12
N GLY A 8 2.07 1.82 -4.60
CA GLY A 8 0.71 1.49 -4.17
C GLY A 8 -0.31 1.44 -5.31
N ILE A 9 -1.58 1.62 -4.96
CA ILE A 9 -2.72 1.59 -5.89
C ILE A 9 -2.80 2.78 -6.87
N GLY A 10 -3.68 2.68 -7.87
CA GLY A 10 -4.08 3.78 -8.75
C GLY A 10 -2.99 4.16 -9.76
N LYS A 11 -2.11 3.21 -10.09
CA LYS A 11 -0.96 3.45 -10.98
C LYS A 11 -1.16 2.93 -12.39
N TYR A 12 -2.30 2.31 -12.70
CA TYR A 12 -2.63 1.87 -14.05
C TYR A 12 -2.59 3.01 -15.09
N ARG A 13 -2.98 4.22 -14.70
CA ARG A 13 -2.88 5.42 -15.56
C ARG A 13 -1.47 5.68 -16.11
N TYR A 14 -0.42 5.30 -15.38
CA TYR A 14 0.97 5.43 -15.85
C TYR A 14 1.25 4.44 -16.99
N PHE A 15 0.69 3.23 -16.92
CA PHE A 15 0.79 2.24 -17.99
C PHE A 15 0.05 2.69 -19.24
N GLN A 16 -1.17 3.23 -19.08
CA GLN A 16 -1.94 3.76 -20.20
C GLN A 16 -1.21 4.93 -20.89
N ALA A 17 -0.66 5.85 -20.11
CA ALA A 17 0.07 7.00 -20.67
C ALA A 17 1.39 6.61 -21.33
N ALA A 18 2.11 5.63 -20.78
CA ALA A 18 3.44 5.24 -21.27
C ALA A 18 3.43 4.10 -22.30
N GLY A 19 2.29 3.43 -22.50
CA GLY A 19 2.13 2.27 -23.39
C GLY A 19 2.87 1.01 -22.96
N SER A 20 3.55 1.02 -21.81
CA SER A 20 4.36 -0.11 -21.32
C SER A 20 4.59 -0.04 -19.81
N ALA A 21 4.88 -1.20 -19.20
CA ALA A 21 5.22 -1.30 -17.78
C ALA A 21 6.56 -0.63 -17.46
N SER A 22 7.55 -0.73 -18.35
CA SER A 22 8.85 -0.07 -18.21
C SER A 22 8.72 1.45 -18.29
N GLY A 23 7.94 1.98 -19.24
CA GLY A 23 7.68 3.41 -19.34
C GLY A 23 6.91 3.95 -18.12
N ALA A 24 5.95 3.18 -17.61
CA ALA A 24 5.24 3.51 -16.37
C ALA A 24 6.18 3.55 -15.16
N ALA A 25 7.05 2.54 -15.02
CA ALA A 25 8.07 2.48 -13.99
C ALA A 25 9.01 3.69 -14.05
N GLU A 26 9.47 4.08 -15.24
CA GLU A 26 10.35 5.22 -15.45
C GLU A 26 9.69 6.55 -15.07
N ALA A 27 8.45 6.78 -15.53
CA ALA A 27 7.69 7.98 -15.17
C ALA A 27 7.46 8.09 -13.66
N MET A 28 7.20 6.96 -12.99
CA MET A 28 7.08 6.91 -11.54
C MET A 28 8.41 7.12 -10.83
N ARG A 29 9.51 6.54 -11.33
CA ARG A 29 10.86 6.69 -10.79
C ARG A 29 11.29 8.16 -10.82
N ALA A 30 11.10 8.84 -11.94
CA ALA A 30 11.36 10.27 -12.08
C ALA A 30 10.54 11.09 -11.08
N LYS A 31 9.26 10.73 -10.87
CA LYS A 31 8.40 11.36 -9.87
C LYS A 31 8.93 11.13 -8.45
N TRP A 32 9.23 9.90 -8.06
CA TRP A 32 9.70 9.60 -6.70
C TRP A 32 11.04 10.25 -6.39
N ASN A 33 11.98 10.29 -7.36
CA ASN A 33 13.25 10.99 -7.18
C ASN A 33 13.06 12.47 -6.83
N ARG A 34 12.08 13.16 -7.43
CA ARG A 34 11.77 14.56 -7.08
C ARG A 34 11.31 14.73 -5.63
N TYR A 35 10.39 13.90 -5.16
CA TYR A 35 9.87 14.01 -3.79
C TYR A 35 10.89 13.53 -2.74
N LEU A 36 11.66 12.49 -3.06
CA LEU A 36 12.75 12.06 -2.19
C LEU A 36 13.85 13.12 -2.12
N HIS A 37 14.17 13.80 -3.23
CA HIS A 37 15.06 14.96 -3.21
C HIS A 37 14.53 16.03 -2.24
N ALA A 38 13.25 16.39 -2.36
CA ALA A 38 12.64 17.39 -1.50
C ALA A 38 12.72 17.00 -0.02
N GLY A 39 12.50 15.73 0.32
CA GLY A 39 12.65 15.20 1.67
C GLY A 39 14.08 15.26 2.18
N LEU A 40 15.07 14.88 1.35
CA LEU A 40 16.49 14.88 1.70
C LEU A 40 17.09 16.27 1.87
N HIS A 41 16.59 17.26 1.12
CA HIS A 41 17.19 18.59 1.00
C HIS A 41 16.26 19.74 1.42
N GLY A 42 15.21 19.46 2.19
CA GLY A 42 14.35 20.50 2.77
C GLY A 42 13.67 21.39 1.72
N ALA A 43 13.09 20.77 0.69
CA ALA A 43 12.43 21.41 -0.46
C ALA A 43 13.35 22.23 -1.40
N ALA A 44 14.66 21.99 -1.40
CA ALA A 44 15.55 22.50 -2.44
C ALA A 44 15.09 22.07 -3.85
N PRO A 45 15.37 22.88 -4.91
CA PRO A 45 15.03 22.52 -6.28
C PRO A 45 15.67 21.19 -6.69
N TYR A 46 14.89 20.35 -7.39
CA TYR A 46 15.38 19.06 -7.87
C TYR A 46 16.54 19.23 -8.85
N ASP A 47 17.70 18.68 -8.49
CA ASP A 47 18.97 18.76 -9.22
C ASP A 47 19.15 17.66 -10.30
N GLY A 48 18.12 16.84 -10.54
CA GLY A 48 18.20 15.71 -11.48
C GLY A 48 18.83 14.44 -10.91
N ARG A 49 19.27 14.45 -9.64
CA ARG A 49 19.90 13.29 -8.99
C ARG A 49 18.94 12.11 -8.91
N SER A 50 19.43 10.94 -9.31
CA SER A 50 18.69 9.68 -9.22
C SER A 50 19.05 8.94 -7.94
N TYR A 51 18.06 8.73 -7.08
CA TYR A 51 18.17 7.97 -5.84
C TYR A 51 17.62 6.55 -6.01
N ILE A 52 16.48 6.45 -6.67
CA ILE A 52 15.79 5.19 -6.95
C ILE A 52 16.26 4.66 -8.29
N SER A 53 16.81 3.44 -8.29
CA SER A 53 17.28 2.79 -9.51
C SER A 53 16.14 2.29 -10.37
N GLU A 54 15.06 1.82 -9.75
CA GLU A 54 13.89 1.31 -10.47
C GLU A 54 12.64 1.29 -9.60
N ILE A 55 11.47 1.47 -10.21
CA ILE A 55 10.18 1.16 -9.61
C ILE A 55 9.76 -0.24 -10.05
N ALA A 56 9.55 -1.16 -9.11
CA ALA A 56 8.91 -2.42 -9.40
C ALA A 56 7.43 -2.18 -9.70
N TYR A 57 7.09 -2.18 -10.99
CA TYR A 57 5.77 -1.82 -11.49
C TYR A 57 4.88 -3.04 -11.74
N TYR A 58 3.70 -3.07 -11.13
CA TYR A 58 2.79 -4.21 -11.20
C TYR A 58 1.31 -3.86 -11.42
N ALA A 59 0.93 -2.57 -11.47
CA ALA A 59 -0.50 -2.20 -11.50
C ALA A 59 -1.26 -2.77 -12.73
N HIS A 60 -0.60 -2.89 -13.88
CA HIS A 60 -1.18 -3.52 -15.07
C HIS A 60 -1.56 -5.01 -14.88
N LEU A 61 -1.00 -5.68 -13.87
CA LEU A 61 -1.26 -7.09 -13.57
C LEU A 61 -2.50 -7.28 -12.68
N LEU A 62 -3.00 -6.20 -12.05
CA LEU A 62 -4.19 -6.24 -11.19
C LEU A 62 -5.50 -6.04 -11.96
N ARG A 63 -5.44 -5.45 -13.15
CA ARG A 63 -6.61 -5.39 -14.04
C ARG A 63 -6.72 -6.67 -14.87
N GLN A 64 -7.88 -7.29 -14.82
CA GLN A 64 -8.26 -8.40 -15.69
C GLN A 64 -9.12 -7.84 -16.84
N GLY A 65 -8.53 -7.69 -18.03
CA GLY A 65 -9.23 -7.24 -19.24
C GLY A 65 -9.71 -5.78 -19.20
N ASP A 66 -10.72 -5.48 -20.03
CA ASP A 66 -11.34 -4.15 -20.18
C ASP A 66 -12.33 -3.80 -19.06
N ALA A 67 -12.20 -4.43 -17.88
CA ALA A 67 -13.10 -4.18 -16.76
C ALA A 67 -13.16 -2.66 -16.47
N GLU A 68 -14.37 -2.11 -16.64
CA GLU A 68 -14.65 -0.70 -16.41
C GLU A 68 -14.20 -0.33 -14.98
N PRO A 69 -13.52 0.82 -14.80
CA PRO A 69 -13.27 1.34 -13.45
C PRO A 69 -14.57 1.34 -12.65
N ILE A 70 -14.52 1.04 -11.35
CA ILE A 70 -15.68 1.22 -10.46
C ILE A 70 -15.98 2.73 -10.41
N ARG A 71 -16.89 3.21 -11.25
CA ARG A 71 -17.27 4.63 -11.36
C ARG A 71 -18.19 5.06 -10.22
N ASP A 72 -18.94 4.10 -9.68
CA ASP A 72 -19.89 4.30 -8.59
C ASP A 72 -19.68 3.22 -7.52
N LEU A 73 -19.23 3.63 -6.33
CA LEU A 73 -19.01 2.73 -5.20
C LEU A 73 -20.33 2.02 -4.78
N ARG A 74 -21.48 2.60 -5.11
CA ARG A 74 -22.81 2.07 -4.77
C ARG A 74 -23.23 0.90 -5.67
N ARG A 75 -22.53 0.66 -6.77
CA ARG A 75 -22.79 -0.44 -7.72
C ARG A 75 -21.74 -1.55 -7.63
N MET A 76 -20.98 -1.57 -6.54
CA MET A 76 -19.99 -2.60 -6.28
C MET A 76 -20.63 -3.99 -6.21
N GLY A 77 -19.94 -4.98 -6.78
CA GLY A 77 -20.25 -6.38 -6.53
C GLY A 77 -20.13 -6.72 -5.02
N PRO A 78 -20.67 -7.88 -4.58
CA PRO A 78 -20.68 -8.26 -3.16
C PRO A 78 -19.28 -8.27 -2.52
N GLU A 79 -18.27 -8.79 -3.22
CA GLU A 79 -16.88 -8.86 -2.75
C GLU A 79 -16.29 -7.48 -2.43
N HIS A 80 -16.38 -6.55 -3.38
CA HIS A 80 -15.91 -5.17 -3.22
C HIS A 80 -16.65 -4.45 -2.09
N SER A 81 -17.95 -4.73 -1.94
CA SER A 81 -18.79 -4.15 -0.89
C SER A 81 -18.39 -4.65 0.50
N LEU A 82 -18.05 -5.93 0.65
CA LEU A 82 -17.54 -6.50 1.90
C LEU A 82 -16.17 -5.92 2.27
N LEU A 83 -15.25 -5.81 1.31
CA LEU A 83 -13.94 -5.20 1.55
C LEU A 83 -14.07 -3.75 2.01
N MET A 84 -14.97 -2.98 1.37
CA MET A 84 -15.30 -1.63 1.81
C MET A 84 -15.81 -1.61 3.25
N ALA A 85 -16.72 -2.52 3.61
CA ALA A 85 -17.25 -2.64 4.96
C ALA A 85 -16.17 -2.90 6.00
N ASP A 86 -15.30 -3.86 5.72
CA ASP A 86 -14.20 -4.25 6.59
C ASP A 86 -13.25 -3.06 6.79
N TRP A 87 -12.91 -2.36 5.71
CA TRP A 87 -12.06 -1.16 5.77
C TRP A 87 -12.70 -0.03 6.57
N LEU A 88 -13.97 0.30 6.31
CA LEU A 88 -14.69 1.32 7.07
C LEU A 88 -14.80 0.96 8.56
N THR A 89 -14.95 -0.33 8.89
CA THR A 89 -14.97 -0.81 10.28
C THR A 89 -13.64 -0.53 10.99
N GLN A 90 -12.50 -0.67 10.30
CA GLN A 90 -11.18 -0.36 10.86
C GLN A 90 -11.01 1.12 11.21
N LEU A 91 -11.76 2.03 10.58
CA LEU A 91 -11.73 3.47 10.86
C LEU A 91 -12.42 3.88 12.17
N GLY A 92 -12.74 2.92 13.04
CA GLY A 92 -13.40 3.20 14.32
C GLY A 92 -14.93 3.20 14.24
N LEU A 93 -15.51 2.79 13.11
CA LEU A 93 -16.94 2.54 12.97
C LEU A 93 -17.43 1.29 13.72
N GLY A 94 -16.52 0.52 14.31
CA GLY A 94 -16.83 -0.61 15.19
C GLY A 94 -17.53 -0.24 16.51
N ARG A 95 -17.64 1.06 16.89
CA ARG A 95 -18.47 1.50 18.04
C ARG A 95 -19.91 1.84 17.66
N LEU A 96 -20.42 1.29 16.55
CA LEU A 96 -21.85 1.10 16.39
C LEU A 96 -22.29 -0.17 17.12
N ASP A 97 -22.17 -0.15 18.46
CA ASP A 97 -22.91 -1.04 19.36
C ASP A 97 -24.46 -0.90 19.19
N GLY A 98 -24.91 -0.03 18.28
CA GLY A 98 -26.32 0.20 17.95
C GLY A 98 -26.80 -0.32 16.58
N VAL A 99 -25.97 -0.93 15.71
CA VAL A 99 -26.47 -1.41 14.39
C VAL A 99 -26.81 -2.91 14.36
N ARG A 100 -26.42 -3.68 15.38
CA ARG A 100 -26.98 -5.04 15.57
C ARG A 100 -28.40 -5.05 16.13
N ALA A 101 -28.91 -3.92 16.63
CA ALA A 101 -30.21 -3.85 17.33
C ALA A 101 -31.32 -3.12 16.56
N VAL A 102 -31.06 -2.52 15.39
CA VAL A 102 -32.11 -1.90 14.58
C VAL A 102 -32.44 -2.79 13.38
N ALA A 103 -33.49 -3.60 13.59
CA ALA A 103 -34.56 -3.94 12.66
C ALA A 103 -34.21 -4.25 11.19
N GLY A 104 -34.44 -5.50 10.76
CA GLY A 104 -35.05 -5.86 9.46
C GLY A 104 -34.39 -5.39 8.15
N GLU A 105 -33.26 -4.72 8.18
CA GLU A 105 -32.60 -4.16 6.99
C GLU A 105 -31.61 -5.15 6.37
N SER A 106 -31.58 -5.18 5.04
CA SER A 106 -30.62 -6.00 4.30
C SER A 106 -29.19 -5.54 4.54
N LEU A 107 -28.23 -6.47 4.47
CA LEU A 107 -26.79 -6.20 4.53
C LEU A 107 -26.37 -5.02 3.63
N THR A 108 -26.97 -4.92 2.45
CA THR A 108 -26.78 -3.83 1.49
C THR A 108 -27.18 -2.45 2.03
N GLY A 109 -28.25 -2.36 2.82
CA GLY A 109 -28.71 -1.11 3.45
C GLY A 109 -27.74 -0.62 4.52
N MET A 110 -27.17 -1.53 5.32
CA MET A 110 -26.15 -1.21 6.31
C MET A 110 -24.86 -0.70 5.65
N LEU A 111 -24.40 -1.38 4.60
CA LEU A 111 -23.22 -0.99 3.82
C LEU A 111 -23.38 0.41 3.21
N ARG A 112 -24.57 0.73 2.69
CA ARG A 112 -24.88 2.05 2.13
C ARG A 112 -24.72 3.16 3.16
N ARG A 113 -25.24 2.99 4.37
CA ARG A 113 -25.11 4.02 5.42
C ARG A 113 -23.68 4.22 5.91
N LEU A 114 -22.89 3.15 6.01
CA LEU A 114 -21.48 3.26 6.35
C LEU A 114 -20.72 4.06 5.30
N ALA A 115 -20.98 3.81 4.02
CA ALA A 115 -20.40 4.57 2.92
C ALA A 115 -20.84 6.05 2.97
N GLU A 116 -22.14 6.34 3.12
CA GLU A 116 -22.66 7.72 3.22
C GLU A 116 -22.04 8.48 4.41
N TRP A 117 -21.92 7.85 5.59
CA TRP A 117 -21.25 8.43 6.74
C TRP A 117 -19.77 8.73 6.48
N ALA A 118 -19.05 7.80 5.85
CA ALA A 118 -17.62 7.95 5.60
C ALA A 118 -17.36 9.11 4.64
N VAL A 119 -18.18 9.23 3.60
CA VAL A 119 -18.16 10.39 2.69
C VAL A 119 -18.46 11.69 3.43
N GLY A 120 -19.45 11.69 4.33
CA GLY A 120 -19.74 12.85 5.18
C GLY A 120 -18.59 13.24 6.11
N ARG A 121 -17.83 12.25 6.62
CA ARG A 121 -16.76 12.44 7.61
C ARG A 121 -15.40 12.79 6.99
N PHE A 122 -15.09 12.24 5.83
CA PHE A 122 -13.78 12.33 5.16
C PHE A 122 -13.83 13.07 3.81
N GLY A 123 -15.03 13.42 3.34
CA GLY A 123 -15.26 14.20 2.13
C GLY A 123 -15.10 13.41 0.82
N PRO A 124 -15.26 14.09 -0.33
CA PRO A 124 -15.24 13.46 -1.66
C PRO A 124 -13.91 12.82 -2.05
N ARG A 125 -12.80 13.21 -1.40
CA ARG A 125 -11.48 12.61 -1.62
C ARG A 125 -11.42 11.14 -1.20
N LEU A 126 -12.17 10.77 -0.15
CA LEU A 126 -12.29 9.38 0.27
C LEU A 126 -12.93 8.54 -0.84
N GLU A 127 -13.98 9.04 -1.49
CA GLU A 127 -14.63 8.32 -2.58
C GLU A 127 -13.65 8.07 -3.73
N GLU A 128 -12.90 9.09 -4.13
CA GLU A 128 -11.91 8.98 -5.21
C GLU A 128 -10.83 7.95 -4.86
N PHE A 129 -10.35 7.98 -3.62
CA PHE A 129 -9.40 7.00 -3.11
C PHE A 129 -9.98 5.57 -3.15
N ALA A 130 -11.19 5.40 -2.62
CA ALA A 130 -11.92 4.14 -2.57
C ALA A 130 -12.11 3.50 -3.95
N ARG A 131 -12.35 4.30 -5.00
CA ARG A 131 -12.53 3.83 -6.39
C ARG A 131 -11.30 3.11 -6.95
N ASN A 132 -10.11 3.38 -6.40
CA ASN A 132 -8.89 2.66 -6.75
C ASN A 132 -8.54 1.60 -5.70
N PHE A 133 -8.71 1.92 -4.42
CA PHE A 133 -8.31 1.05 -3.32
C PHE A 133 -9.07 -0.27 -3.32
N VAL A 134 -10.40 -0.20 -3.32
CA VAL A 134 -11.24 -1.40 -3.21
C VAL A 134 -10.99 -2.39 -4.35
N PRO A 135 -11.04 -2.01 -5.65
CA PRO A 135 -10.86 -2.98 -6.72
C PRO A 135 -9.43 -3.53 -6.79
N GLU A 136 -8.39 -2.72 -6.57
CA GLU A 136 -7.01 -3.22 -6.66
C GLU A 136 -6.64 -4.12 -5.47
N VAL A 137 -7.10 -3.81 -4.26
CA VAL A 137 -6.90 -4.67 -3.09
C VAL A 137 -7.72 -5.96 -3.22
N ALA A 138 -8.98 -5.87 -3.68
CA ALA A 138 -9.80 -7.06 -3.96
C ALA A 138 -9.13 -7.96 -5.01
N ALA A 139 -8.72 -7.40 -6.15
CA ALA A 139 -8.05 -8.16 -7.21
C ALA A 139 -6.76 -8.83 -6.74
N TYR A 140 -5.98 -8.17 -5.87
CA TYR A 140 -4.76 -8.76 -5.30
C TYR A 140 -5.06 -9.84 -4.25
N LEU A 141 -6.09 -9.66 -3.41
CA LEU A 141 -6.41 -10.56 -2.29
C LEU A 141 -7.53 -11.57 -2.58
N ALA A 142 -8.03 -11.64 -3.83
CA ALA A 142 -9.14 -12.49 -4.23
C ALA A 142 -8.99 -13.96 -3.83
N ALA A 143 -7.78 -14.52 -4.02
CA ALA A 143 -7.43 -15.87 -3.57
C ALA A 143 -5.90 -15.99 -3.33
N PRO A 144 -5.45 -16.98 -2.55
CA PRO A 144 -4.01 -17.24 -2.34
C PRO A 144 -3.21 -17.46 -3.64
N ASP A 145 -3.83 -18.15 -4.60
CA ASP A 145 -3.28 -18.55 -5.90
C ASP A 145 -3.80 -17.70 -7.08
N ALA A 146 -4.52 -16.61 -6.80
CA ALA A 146 -5.02 -15.71 -7.83
C ALA A 146 -3.89 -15.25 -8.76
N ALA A 147 -4.07 -15.40 -10.07
CA ALA A 147 -3.03 -15.09 -11.06
C ALA A 147 -2.52 -13.64 -10.96
N ALA A 148 -3.40 -12.67 -10.65
CA ALA A 148 -2.99 -11.28 -10.43
C ALA A 148 -2.00 -11.15 -9.25
N ARG A 149 -2.28 -11.84 -8.15
CA ARG A 149 -1.45 -11.86 -6.94
C ARG A 149 -0.09 -12.49 -7.20
N VAL A 150 -0.07 -13.68 -7.82
CA VAL A 150 1.16 -14.39 -8.19
C VAL A 150 2.02 -13.52 -9.10
N ARG A 151 1.47 -13.03 -10.22
CA ARG A 151 2.21 -12.20 -11.18
C ARG A 151 2.74 -10.90 -10.55
N ALA A 152 1.95 -10.24 -9.69
CA ALA A 152 2.39 -9.01 -9.04
C ALA A 152 3.57 -9.27 -8.09
N ARG A 153 3.53 -10.36 -7.31
CA ARG A 153 4.66 -10.78 -6.45
C ARG A 153 5.90 -11.12 -7.28
N ASP A 154 5.72 -11.87 -8.36
CA ASP A 154 6.83 -12.28 -9.23
C ASP A 154 7.46 -11.08 -9.95
N ALA A 155 6.65 -10.11 -10.40
CA ALA A 155 7.15 -8.86 -10.98
C ALA A 155 8.02 -8.08 -9.98
N VAL A 156 7.60 -7.99 -8.71
CA VAL A 156 8.39 -7.35 -7.65
C VAL A 156 9.67 -8.16 -7.33
N ALA A 157 9.54 -9.47 -7.17
CA ALA A 157 10.66 -10.37 -6.90
C ALA A 157 11.71 -10.30 -8.01
N GLU A 158 11.30 -10.20 -9.28
CA GLU A 158 12.20 -10.13 -10.42
C GLU A 158 13.02 -8.84 -10.46
N VAL A 159 12.40 -7.70 -10.14
CA VAL A 159 13.15 -6.44 -10.01
C VAL A 159 14.16 -6.52 -8.87
N ILE A 160 13.77 -7.05 -7.71
CA ILE A 160 14.68 -7.24 -6.57
C ILE A 160 15.83 -8.18 -6.94
N ARG A 161 15.55 -9.30 -7.61
CA ARG A 161 16.56 -10.27 -8.06
C ARG A 161 17.55 -9.65 -9.03
N ARG A 162 17.07 -8.96 -10.05
CA ARG A 162 17.91 -8.34 -11.09
C ARG A 162 18.72 -7.17 -10.55
N ARG A 163 18.12 -6.31 -9.72
CA ARG A 163 18.76 -5.09 -9.21
C ARG A 163 19.62 -5.32 -7.99
N ARG A 164 19.37 -6.40 -7.24
CA ARG A 164 20.01 -6.71 -5.95
C ARG A 164 20.10 -5.45 -5.05
N PRO A 165 18.97 -4.77 -4.80
CA PRO A 165 18.98 -3.51 -4.08
C PRO A 165 19.38 -3.73 -2.62
N ALA A 166 20.09 -2.76 -2.04
CA ALA A 166 20.30 -2.73 -0.60
C ALA A 166 18.99 -2.33 0.12
N VAL A 167 18.21 -1.44 -0.50
CA VAL A 167 16.98 -0.90 0.08
C VAL A 167 15.78 -1.13 -0.82
N VAL A 168 14.66 -1.56 -0.23
CA VAL A 168 13.34 -1.56 -0.87
C VAL A 168 12.42 -0.60 -0.11
N VAL A 169 11.85 0.38 -0.83
CA VAL A 169 10.87 1.34 -0.30
C VAL A 169 9.51 1.03 -0.90
N ALA A 170 8.59 0.50 -0.10
CA ALA A 170 7.30 0.02 -0.54
C ALA A 170 6.14 0.84 0.06
N HIS A 171 5.26 1.37 -0.78
CA HIS A 171 4.16 2.24 -0.37
C HIS A 171 2.80 1.54 -0.51
N SER A 172 1.91 1.69 0.49
CA SER A 172 0.52 1.24 0.42
C SER A 172 0.40 -0.24 0.05
N LEU A 173 -0.44 -0.63 -0.91
CA LEU A 173 -0.55 -2.01 -1.42
C LEU A 173 0.82 -2.59 -1.83
N GLY A 174 1.75 -1.75 -2.31
CA GLY A 174 3.10 -2.17 -2.64
C GLY A 174 3.84 -2.80 -1.46
N SER A 175 3.58 -2.36 -0.23
CA SER A 175 4.14 -2.98 0.98
C SER A 175 3.66 -4.42 1.18
N VAL A 176 2.39 -4.71 0.87
CA VAL A 176 1.82 -6.06 0.90
C VAL A 176 2.46 -6.91 -0.19
N VAL A 177 2.53 -6.41 -1.43
CA VAL A 177 3.14 -7.14 -2.54
C VAL A 177 4.61 -7.45 -2.27
N THR A 178 5.37 -6.48 -1.75
CA THR A 178 6.78 -6.67 -1.36
C THR A 178 6.95 -7.69 -0.25
N TYR A 179 6.14 -7.61 0.82
CA TYR A 179 6.18 -8.55 1.93
C TYR A 179 5.99 -10.00 1.44
N GLU A 180 4.96 -10.24 0.63
CA GLU A 180 4.68 -11.58 0.11
C GLU A 180 5.70 -12.04 -0.93
N ALA A 181 6.23 -11.13 -1.76
CA ALA A 181 7.29 -11.47 -2.71
C ALA A 181 8.56 -11.95 -1.99
N LEU A 182 8.93 -11.32 -0.89
CA LEU A 182 10.10 -11.70 -0.10
C LEU A 182 9.90 -13.02 0.67
N TRP A 183 8.68 -13.32 1.08
CA TRP A 183 8.33 -14.62 1.66
C TRP A 183 8.29 -15.75 0.63
N ALA A 184 7.71 -15.50 -0.55
CA ALA A 184 7.64 -16.48 -1.63
C ALA A 184 9.02 -16.79 -2.23
N HIS A 185 9.96 -15.85 -2.12
CA HIS A 185 11.33 -15.99 -2.65
C HIS A 185 12.37 -15.77 -1.53
N PRO A 186 12.50 -16.72 -0.58
CA PRO A 186 13.34 -16.55 0.61
C PRO A 186 14.85 -16.48 0.31
N GLY A 187 15.27 -16.69 -0.94
CA GLY A 187 16.65 -16.46 -1.40
C GLY A 187 16.97 -15.00 -1.71
N LEU A 188 15.96 -14.13 -1.85
CA LEU A 188 16.18 -12.69 -2.02
C LEU A 188 16.77 -12.09 -0.74
N ARG A 189 17.62 -11.07 -0.92
CA ARG A 189 18.27 -10.36 0.19
C ARG A 189 18.05 -8.87 0.03
N VAL A 190 17.59 -8.23 1.10
CA VAL A 190 17.38 -6.79 1.20
C VAL A 190 17.91 -6.36 2.57
N GLU A 191 18.84 -5.41 2.60
CA GLU A 191 19.41 -4.93 3.86
C GLU A 191 18.38 -4.13 4.65
N LEU A 192 17.61 -3.29 3.96
CA LEU A 192 16.57 -2.45 4.55
C LEU A 192 15.25 -2.53 3.75
N LEU A 193 14.19 -3.00 4.39
CA LEU A 193 12.81 -2.82 3.93
C LEU A 193 12.20 -1.61 4.63
N VAL A 194 11.75 -0.63 3.85
CA VAL A 194 10.94 0.49 4.34
C VAL A 194 9.50 0.33 3.83
N THR A 195 8.54 0.22 4.74
CA THR A 195 7.11 0.25 4.41
C THR A 195 6.53 1.61 4.75
N MET A 196 5.73 2.21 3.85
CA MET A 196 5.12 3.52 4.04
C MET A 196 3.61 3.46 3.80
N GLY A 197 2.83 4.02 4.73
CA GLY A 197 1.37 3.98 4.63
C GLY A 197 0.85 2.56 4.46
N SER A 198 1.38 1.62 5.23
CA SER A 198 1.21 0.19 4.95
C SER A 198 -0.09 -0.37 5.54
N PRO A 199 -0.97 -1.00 4.73
CA PRO A 199 -2.14 -1.71 5.25
C PRO A 199 -1.81 -3.12 5.74
N LEU A 200 -0.53 -3.51 5.88
CA LEU A 200 -0.14 -4.87 6.28
C LEU A 200 -0.85 -5.33 7.55
N GLY A 201 -1.02 -4.45 8.53
CA GLY A 201 -1.68 -4.76 9.79
C GLY A 201 -3.21 -4.59 9.79
N MET A 202 -3.84 -4.28 8.66
CA MET A 202 -5.26 -3.98 8.58
C MET A 202 -6.09 -5.26 8.70
N ARG A 203 -6.77 -5.43 9.84
CA ARG A 203 -7.58 -6.62 10.15
C ARG A 203 -8.76 -6.73 9.20
N ASN A 204 -9.15 -7.96 8.89
CA ASN A 204 -10.24 -8.37 7.99
C ASN A 204 -10.07 -7.96 6.51
N VAL A 205 -9.26 -6.94 6.23
CA VAL A 205 -8.96 -6.48 4.86
C VAL A 205 -7.71 -7.16 4.32
N VAL A 206 -6.59 -7.07 5.04
CA VAL A 206 -5.26 -7.50 4.57
C VAL A 206 -4.63 -8.55 5.47
N PHE A 207 -4.54 -8.30 6.77
CA PHE A 207 -3.65 -9.03 7.69
C PHE A 207 -3.90 -10.55 7.68
N GLU A 208 -5.16 -10.98 7.87
CA GLU A 208 -5.55 -12.40 7.85
C GLU A 208 -5.41 -13.06 6.46
N ARG A 209 -5.36 -12.25 5.40
CA ARG A 209 -5.27 -12.72 4.02
C ARG A 209 -3.83 -12.80 3.51
N LEU A 210 -2.84 -12.37 4.30
CA LEU A 210 -1.43 -12.37 3.92
C LEU A 210 -0.90 -13.78 3.61
N LEU A 211 0.17 -13.83 2.83
CA LEU A 211 0.94 -15.04 2.58
C LEU A 211 2.42 -14.85 2.97
N PRO A 212 2.94 -15.61 3.95
CA PRO A 212 2.23 -16.58 4.78
C PRO A 212 1.17 -15.92 5.66
N ALA A 213 0.14 -16.68 6.01
CA ALA A 213 -0.88 -16.21 6.94
C ALA A 213 -0.25 -15.97 8.33
N PRO A 214 -0.66 -14.93 9.07
CA PRO A 214 -0.16 -14.68 10.43
C PRO A 214 -0.40 -15.89 11.35
N LEU A 215 0.66 -16.34 12.04
CA LEU A 215 0.58 -17.43 13.00
C LEU A 215 0.29 -16.86 14.40
N ASN A 216 -0.68 -17.44 15.11
CA ASN A 216 -1.12 -16.96 16.44
C ASN A 216 -1.42 -15.45 16.47
N GLY A 217 -1.97 -14.93 15.37
CA GLY A 217 -2.31 -13.51 15.24
C GLY A 217 -1.13 -12.57 15.05
N ARG A 218 0.07 -13.09 14.73
CA ARG A 218 1.28 -12.31 14.44
C ARG A 218 1.90 -12.67 13.10
N GLY A 219 2.32 -11.66 12.34
CA GLY A 219 3.19 -11.84 11.18
C GLY A 219 4.66 -11.78 11.58
N GLU A 220 5.56 -12.05 10.64
CA GLU A 220 7.01 -12.07 10.87
C GLU A 220 7.76 -11.38 9.74
N ARG A 221 8.88 -10.72 10.07
CA ARG A 221 9.79 -10.14 9.07
C ARG A 221 10.22 -11.23 8.07
N PRO A 222 10.14 -10.98 6.74
CA PRO A 222 10.61 -11.94 5.76
C PRO A 222 12.08 -12.32 6.00
N PRO A 223 12.48 -13.60 5.84
CA PRO A 223 13.80 -14.09 6.27
C PRO A 223 14.98 -13.45 5.52
N GLY A 224 14.74 -12.92 4.32
CA GLY A 224 15.72 -12.22 3.51
C GLY A 224 15.94 -10.74 3.87
N VAL A 225 15.22 -10.21 4.85
CA VAL A 225 15.26 -8.79 5.25
C VAL A 225 16.14 -8.61 6.48
N GLY A 226 17.19 -7.81 6.36
CA GLY A 226 18.11 -7.51 7.46
C GLY A 226 17.50 -6.59 8.52
N ARG A 227 16.83 -5.51 8.06
CA ARG A 227 16.16 -4.51 8.89
C ARG A 227 14.84 -4.09 8.25
N TRP A 228 13.79 -3.92 9.06
CA TRP A 228 12.48 -3.47 8.63
C TRP A 228 12.07 -2.21 9.40
N VAL A 229 11.87 -1.12 8.68
CA VAL A 229 11.32 0.14 9.19
C VAL A 229 9.93 0.35 8.60
N ASN A 230 8.97 0.70 9.43
CA ASN A 230 7.64 1.12 9.02
C ASN A 230 7.46 2.62 9.31
N ILE A 231 6.89 3.35 8.35
CA ILE A 231 6.58 4.78 8.46
C ILE A 231 5.09 4.95 8.17
N ALA A 232 4.34 5.48 9.12
CA ALA A 232 2.91 5.70 9.00
C ALA A 232 2.56 7.10 9.44
N ASP A 233 1.68 7.76 8.69
CA ASP A 233 1.04 8.96 9.16
C ASP A 233 -0.06 8.63 10.17
N LYS A 234 -0.19 9.47 11.20
CA LYS A 234 -1.13 9.26 12.30
C LYS A 234 -2.60 9.32 11.89
N ASP A 235 -2.91 10.01 10.78
CA ASP A 235 -4.26 10.19 10.26
C ASP A 235 -4.48 9.36 8.97
N ASP A 236 -3.53 8.51 8.59
CA ASP A 236 -3.62 7.66 7.41
C ASP A 236 -4.66 6.54 7.61
N ILE A 237 -5.80 6.71 6.94
CA ILE A 237 -6.95 5.79 6.97
C ILE A 237 -6.67 4.41 6.36
N VAL A 238 -5.47 4.17 5.85
CA VAL A 238 -5.04 2.88 5.29
C VAL A 238 -3.92 2.26 6.13
N ALA A 239 -3.08 3.05 6.79
CA ALA A 239 -2.02 2.56 7.65
C ALA A 239 -2.55 2.18 9.04
N ILE A 240 -3.44 1.19 9.10
CA ILE A 240 -4.15 0.79 10.32
C ILE A 240 -3.74 -0.63 10.72
N PRO A 241 -3.12 -0.84 11.90
CA PRO A 241 -2.58 0.18 12.80
C PRO A 241 -1.34 0.86 12.23
N ALA A 242 -1.06 2.08 12.69
CA ALA A 242 0.13 2.83 12.29
C ALA A 242 1.44 2.15 12.79
N THR A 243 1.35 1.44 13.92
CA THR A 243 2.45 0.68 14.52
C THR A 243 2.38 -0.78 14.07
N LEU A 244 3.26 -1.20 13.15
CA LEU A 244 3.27 -2.57 12.67
C LEU A 244 3.94 -3.54 13.65
N SER A 245 4.85 -3.09 14.52
CA SER A 245 5.51 -3.96 15.52
C SER A 245 4.51 -4.62 16.50
N ASP A 246 3.33 -4.02 16.70
CA ASP A 246 2.24 -4.61 17.47
C ASP A 246 1.75 -5.93 16.87
N ARG A 247 1.82 -6.07 15.54
CA ARG A 247 1.31 -7.23 14.78
C ARG A 247 2.40 -8.09 14.14
N PHE A 248 3.59 -7.54 13.93
CA PHE A 248 4.68 -8.22 13.24
C PHE A 248 5.90 -8.33 14.14
N ALA A 249 6.46 -9.53 14.25
CA ALA A 249 7.79 -9.70 14.82
C ALA A 249 8.87 -9.24 13.83
N GLY A 250 9.94 -8.62 14.36
CA GLY A 250 11.08 -8.18 13.55
C GLY A 250 10.88 -6.85 12.81
N VAL A 251 9.87 -6.06 13.15
CA VAL A 251 9.84 -4.63 12.79
C VAL A 251 10.82 -3.91 13.73
N ASP A 252 11.91 -3.40 13.17
CA ASP A 252 13.00 -2.78 13.93
C ASP A 252 12.69 -1.33 14.35
N ALA A 253 11.81 -0.64 13.62
CA ALA A 253 11.32 0.69 13.99
C ALA A 253 9.96 0.98 13.36
N ASP A 254 9.07 1.60 14.15
CA ASP A 254 7.86 2.27 13.68
C ASP A 254 8.05 3.79 13.82
N GLU A 255 7.80 4.53 12.74
CA GLU A 255 7.84 5.98 12.73
C GLU A 255 6.46 6.56 12.47
N LEU A 256 5.98 7.32 13.43
CA LEU A 256 4.78 8.11 13.27
C LEU A 256 5.14 9.48 12.69
N VAL A 257 4.53 9.82 11.56
CA VAL A 257 4.69 11.13 10.92
C VAL A 257 3.36 11.90 10.95
N ASN A 258 3.43 13.18 10.59
CA ASN A 258 2.26 14.02 10.39
C ASN A 258 2.34 14.61 8.98
N ILE A 259 1.82 13.88 8.00
CA ILE A 259 1.63 14.33 6.63
C ILE A 259 0.18 14.77 6.48
N ASP A 260 -0.05 16.06 6.71
CA ASP A 260 -1.31 16.80 6.54
C ASP A 260 -2.54 16.01 6.05
N TRP A 261 -3.62 16.03 6.85
CA TRP A 261 -4.86 15.24 6.70
C TRP A 261 -5.53 15.31 5.33
N ILE A 262 -5.22 16.34 4.53
CA ILE A 262 -5.77 16.57 3.20
C ILE A 262 -5.23 15.54 2.17
N ASP A 263 -4.00 15.04 2.34
CA ASP A 263 -3.30 14.12 1.43
C ASP A 263 -2.66 12.91 2.17
N PHE A 264 -3.36 12.42 3.20
CA PHE A 264 -2.97 11.44 4.21
C PHE A 264 -2.28 10.14 3.71
N HIS A 265 -2.41 9.77 2.44
CA HIS A 265 -1.89 8.50 1.90
C HIS A 265 -0.99 8.63 0.67
N THR A 266 -0.61 9.85 0.28
CA THR A 266 0.18 10.02 -0.95
C THR A 266 1.65 9.67 -0.73
N VAL A 267 2.23 8.86 -1.62
CA VAL A 267 3.66 8.53 -1.59
C VAL A 267 4.54 9.79 -1.65
N GLU A 268 4.05 10.84 -2.30
CA GLU A 268 4.72 12.13 -2.44
C GLU A 268 5.03 12.76 -1.09
N LYS A 269 4.03 12.79 -0.21
CA LYS A 269 4.18 13.37 1.13
C LYS A 269 5.04 12.50 2.03
N TYR A 270 4.88 11.17 1.97
CA TYR A 270 5.77 10.24 2.68
C TYR A 270 7.24 10.43 2.28
N LEU A 271 7.53 10.52 0.97
CA LEU A 271 8.89 10.73 0.48
C LEU A 271 9.44 12.13 0.86
N ALA A 272 8.59 13.16 0.84
CA ALA A 272 8.99 14.54 1.09
C ALA A 272 9.05 14.94 2.57
N CYS A 273 8.50 14.14 3.49
CA CYS A 273 8.45 14.50 4.92
C CYS A 273 9.77 14.33 5.67
N GLY A 274 10.81 13.76 5.04
CA GLY A 274 12.15 13.60 5.61
C GLY A 274 12.32 12.41 6.57
N ALA A 275 11.25 11.69 6.90
CA ALA A 275 11.30 10.49 7.77
C ALA A 275 12.27 9.41 7.25
N LEU A 276 12.37 9.28 5.92
CA LEU A 276 13.29 8.32 5.30
C LEU A 276 14.76 8.71 5.47
N ASN A 277 15.09 10.00 5.69
CA ASN A 277 16.45 10.52 5.56
C ASN A 277 17.44 9.78 6.46
N ARG A 278 17.07 9.56 7.74
CA ARG A 278 17.96 8.89 8.70
C ARG A 278 18.24 7.43 8.36
N HIS A 279 17.32 6.76 7.66
CA HIS A 279 17.50 5.36 7.26
C HIS A 279 18.16 5.21 5.90
N LEU A 280 17.95 6.16 5.01
CA LEU A 280 18.52 6.11 3.66
C LEU A 280 19.93 6.67 3.60
N LYS A 281 20.35 7.56 4.51
CA LYS A 281 21.68 8.18 4.51
C LYS A 281 22.86 7.20 4.33
N PRO A 282 22.87 5.98 4.90
CA PRO A 282 23.94 5.00 4.67
C PRO A 282 23.99 4.41 3.24
N TYR A 283 22.94 4.63 2.44
CA TYR A 283 22.71 4.01 1.14
C TYR A 283 22.68 5.01 -0.04
N LEU A 284 22.88 6.31 0.24
CA LEU A 284 22.85 7.44 -0.71
C LEU A 284 24.25 7.96 -0.99
#